data_AF-K2BEE4-F1
#
_entry.id   AF-K2BEE4-F1
#
_cell.length_a   1.000
_cell.length_b   1.000
_cell.length_c   1.000
_cell.angle_alpha   90.00
_cell.angle_beta   90.00
_cell.angle_gamma   90.00
#
_symmetry.space_group_name_H-M   'P 1'
#
loop_
_entity.id
_entity.type
_entity.pdbx_description
1 polymer ?
#
loop_
_entity_poly.entity_id
_entity_poly.type
_entity_poly.pdbx_seq_one_letter_code
_entity_poly.pdbx_strand_id
1 'polypeptide(L)'
;MIPHIAIYLALITPTTIDTVPVYPTNHIVIAQEPTQEYEWDTVVLPKSWPLNTYYVELWDANNQPIAGHTATKLTSHTIDISDIDASLTPSLRVVIFQPPDTLPPPADYAIYVSYQEYPNVRLFVLLIAATFIYLMILIWSISHRQSIRQLPGAIKNLLRGQAVSSLHASVITTIFAGIFGAVLGSFIGGIQIIYVLIKLPFLMSSALLISFTTLAIMSLLLGINKSIKELWNIALNLLAVTALGLASFSLLLGFYISYPLNHDQVLIATVVFFVAAGVLALTVLYRWVRNPVVPIIWLVVYGLVFMQMGWLLRPWVGVIDPVHETVPIARANSGNVFIELINLVK
;
A
#
# COMPACT_ATOMS: atom_id res chain seq x y z
N MET A 1 3.32 -4.22 24.05
CA MET A 1 3.32 -4.69 22.66
C MET A 1 1.93 -4.40 22.12
N ILE A 2 1.70 -3.21 21.58
CA ILE A 2 0.37 -2.77 21.13
C ILE A 2 0.60 -2.03 19.81
N PRO A 3 0.09 -2.49 18.66
CA PRO A 3 0.11 -1.72 17.42
C PRO A 3 -1.17 -0.88 17.29
N HIS A 4 -1.06 0.28 16.64
CA HIS A 4 -2.08 1.31 16.47
C HIS A 4 -2.33 1.55 14.96
N ILE A 5 -3.24 2.40 14.44
CA ILE A 5 -4.60 2.93 14.68
C ILE A 5 -4.87 3.76 13.39
N ALA A 6 -6.09 3.77 12.83
CA ALA A 6 -6.51 4.78 11.86
C ALA A 6 -7.56 5.72 12.48
N ILE A 7 -7.47 7.03 12.22
CA ILE A 7 -8.36 8.08 12.72
C ILE A 7 -9.26 8.55 11.57
N TYR A 8 -10.59 8.52 11.76
CA TYR A 8 -11.54 9.20 10.89
C TYR A 8 -12.27 10.29 11.68
N LEU A 9 -12.26 11.51 11.16
CA LEU A 9 -13.01 12.65 11.66
C LEU A 9 -14.30 12.79 10.87
N ALA A 10 -15.44 12.81 11.56
CA ALA A 10 -16.69 13.32 11.02
C ALA A 10 -17.33 14.25 12.05
N LEU A 11 -17.10 15.56 11.89
CA LEU A 11 -17.92 16.58 12.55
C LEU A 11 -19.16 16.78 11.68
N ILE A 12 -20.28 16.14 12.03
CA ILE A 12 -21.56 16.41 11.37
C ILE A 12 -22.19 17.59 12.11
N THR A 13 -22.13 18.78 11.52
CA THR A 13 -22.94 19.92 11.98
C THR A 13 -24.32 19.75 11.36
N PRO A 14 -25.41 19.55 12.13
CA PRO A 14 -26.72 19.37 11.54
C PRO A 14 -27.22 20.71 10.95
N THR A 15 -27.17 20.87 9.64
CA THR A 15 -27.98 21.90 8.96
C THR A 15 -29.38 21.34 8.76
N THR A 16 -30.24 21.69 9.73
CA THR A 16 -31.72 21.66 9.69
C THR A 16 -32.36 20.33 9.29
N ILE A 17 -32.73 19.53 10.30
CA ILE A 17 -33.80 18.53 10.20
C ILE A 17 -34.94 19.02 11.07
N ASP A 18 -36.12 19.16 10.47
CA ASP A 18 -37.30 19.75 11.07
C ASP A 18 -37.73 19.07 12.39
N THR A 19 -38.00 19.92 13.39
CA THR A 19 -38.85 19.71 14.58
C THR A 19 -38.52 18.65 15.63
N VAL A 20 -37.35 18.00 15.60
CA VAL A 20 -36.84 17.25 16.75
C VAL A 20 -35.57 17.95 17.27
N PRO A 21 -35.42 18.22 18.59
CA PRO A 21 -34.17 18.73 19.11
C PRO A 21 -33.05 17.70 18.85
N VAL A 22 -32.26 17.95 17.81
CA VAL A 22 -31.05 17.17 17.53
C VAL A 22 -29.97 17.70 18.47
N TYR A 23 -29.62 16.89 19.45
CA TYR A 23 -28.49 17.16 20.35
C TYR A 23 -27.18 17.28 19.55
N PRO A 24 -26.15 17.95 20.08
CA PRO A 24 -24.80 17.79 19.53
C PRO A 24 -24.34 16.34 19.72
N THR A 25 -24.70 15.48 18.76
CA THR A 25 -24.29 14.08 18.71
C THR A 25 -23.02 13.97 17.89
N ASN A 26 -21.97 13.47 18.53
CA ASN A 26 -20.78 13.07 17.79
C ASN A 26 -21.00 11.64 17.30
N HIS A 27 -21.12 11.49 15.98
CA HIS A 27 -21.25 10.19 15.33
C HIS A 27 -19.87 9.68 14.94
N ILE A 28 -19.57 8.44 15.29
CA ILE A 28 -18.40 7.73 14.78
C ILE A 28 -18.92 6.60 13.90
N VAL A 29 -18.50 6.59 12.63
CA VAL A 29 -18.85 5.51 11.70
C VAL A 29 -17.65 4.58 11.60
N ILE A 30 -17.81 3.33 12.04
CA ILE A 30 -16.85 2.24 11.81
C ILE A 30 -17.35 1.48 10.58
N ALA A 31 -16.89 1.91 9.40
CA ALA A 31 -17.23 1.24 8.15
C ALA A 31 -16.40 -0.06 8.02
N GLN A 32 -17.05 -1.16 7.69
CA GLN A 32 -16.36 -2.39 7.31
C GLN A 32 -16.02 -2.30 5.81
N GLU A 33 -14.84 -2.77 5.42
CA GLU A 33 -14.61 -3.08 4.01
C GLU A 33 -15.29 -4.42 3.69
N PRO A 34 -16.11 -4.52 2.63
CA PRO A 34 -17.00 -5.67 2.36
C PRO A 34 -16.30 -6.99 2.02
N THR A 35 -14.99 -7.09 2.20
CA THR A 35 -14.15 -8.21 1.75
C THR A 35 -13.39 -8.95 2.86
N GLN A 36 -13.57 -8.58 4.14
CA GLN A 36 -12.95 -9.28 5.27
C GLN A 36 -14.03 -9.78 6.24
N GLU A 37 -13.90 -11.04 6.68
CA GLU A 37 -14.59 -11.54 7.87
C GLU A 37 -13.94 -10.87 9.10
N TYR A 38 -14.64 -9.95 9.74
CA TYR A 38 -14.22 -9.39 11.02
C TYR A 38 -15.02 -10.07 12.14
N GLU A 39 -14.36 -10.42 13.25
CA GLU A 39 -15.04 -10.65 14.53
C GLU A 39 -15.03 -9.32 15.27
N TRP A 40 -16.21 -8.84 15.67
CA TRP A 40 -16.32 -7.74 16.62
C TRP A 40 -15.84 -8.28 17.98
N ASP A 41 -14.99 -7.54 18.67
CA ASP A 41 -14.45 -8.01 19.96
C ASP A 41 -14.66 -6.90 21.01
N THR A 42 -13.91 -5.79 20.90
CA THR A 42 -14.10 -4.64 21.80
C THR A 42 -13.84 -3.30 21.12
N VAL A 43 -14.53 -2.25 21.58
CA VAL A 43 -14.21 -0.85 21.27
C VAL A 43 -13.53 -0.23 22.49
N VAL A 44 -12.29 0.27 22.34
CA VAL A 44 -11.53 0.88 23.43
C VAL A 44 -11.54 2.41 23.31
N LEU A 45 -11.87 3.08 24.40
CA LEU A 45 -11.92 4.54 24.54
C LEU A 45 -10.67 5.06 25.29
N PRO A 46 -10.20 6.28 24.99
CA PRO A 46 -9.12 6.93 25.74
C PRO A 46 -9.34 6.94 27.25
N LYS A 47 -8.33 6.55 28.04
CA LYS A 47 -8.39 6.57 29.53
C LYS A 47 -8.67 7.95 30.13
N SER A 48 -8.36 9.02 29.39
CA SER A 48 -8.64 10.40 29.77
C SER A 48 -10.12 10.79 29.65
N TRP A 49 -10.96 9.93 29.06
CA TRP A 49 -12.39 10.20 28.90
C TRP A 49 -13.12 10.11 30.24
N PRO A 50 -13.94 11.12 30.61
CA PRO A 50 -14.79 11.02 31.79
C PRO A 50 -15.86 9.93 31.60
N LEU A 51 -15.66 8.82 32.30
CA LEU A 51 -16.67 7.79 32.47
C LEU A 51 -17.90 8.39 33.19
N ASN A 52 -19.09 7.84 32.94
CA ASN A 52 -20.37 8.21 33.54
C ASN A 52 -21.03 9.53 33.09
N THR A 53 -20.40 10.30 32.21
CA THR A 53 -21.00 11.52 31.64
C THR A 53 -21.69 11.24 30.30
N TYR A 54 -21.20 10.24 29.58
CA TYR A 54 -21.63 9.91 28.22
C TYR A 54 -22.41 8.60 28.17
N TYR A 55 -23.26 8.51 27.17
CA TYR A 55 -23.99 7.31 26.76
C TYR A 55 -23.50 6.90 25.39
N VAL A 56 -23.55 5.59 25.14
CA VAL A 56 -23.17 5.00 23.86
C VAL A 56 -24.34 4.24 23.29
N GLU A 57 -24.53 4.42 21.98
CA GLU A 57 -25.43 3.64 21.15
C GLU A 57 -24.67 3.03 19.99
N LEU A 58 -25.02 1.81 19.62
CA LEU A 58 -24.51 1.15 18.43
C LEU A 58 -25.61 1.14 17.36
N TRP A 59 -25.29 1.65 16.17
CA TRP A 59 -26.23 1.76 15.06
C TRP A 59 -25.74 0.91 13.88
N ASP A 60 -26.67 0.36 13.13
CA ASP A 60 -26.41 -0.42 11.92
C ASP A 60 -26.12 0.47 10.69
N ALA A 61 -25.95 -0.17 9.53
CA ALA A 61 -25.74 0.51 8.25
C ALA A 61 -26.94 1.39 7.81
N ASN A 62 -28.15 1.13 8.32
CA ASN A 62 -29.39 1.82 7.98
C ASN A 62 -29.73 2.95 8.97
N ASN A 63 -28.78 3.33 9.83
CA ASN A 63 -28.99 4.29 10.91
C ASN A 63 -30.10 3.87 11.89
N GLN A 64 -30.21 2.58 12.19
CA GLN A 64 -31.11 2.06 13.22
C GLN A 64 -30.30 1.55 14.43
N PRO A 65 -30.75 1.82 15.67
CA PRO A 65 -30.09 1.30 16.86
C PRO A 65 -30.14 -0.24 16.89
N ILE A 66 -29.02 -0.87 17.24
CA ILE A 66 -28.92 -2.32 17.42
C ILE A 66 -29.55 -2.70 18.76
N ALA A 67 -30.46 -3.68 18.74
CA ALA A 67 -31.16 -4.13 19.94
C ALA A 67 -30.16 -4.63 21.01
N GLY A 68 -30.35 -4.21 22.25
CA GLY A 68 -29.45 -4.54 23.38
C GLY A 68 -28.28 -3.57 23.56
N HIS A 69 -28.00 -2.73 22.57
CA HIS A 69 -26.88 -1.76 22.58
C HIS A 69 -27.36 -0.31 22.48
N THR A 70 -28.49 -0.01 23.13
CA THR A 70 -29.14 1.31 23.10
C THR A 70 -28.94 2.08 24.41
N ALA A 71 -28.45 3.32 24.29
CA ALA A 71 -28.31 4.28 25.38
C ALA A 71 -27.63 3.67 26.62
N THR A 72 -26.55 2.91 26.43
CA THR A 72 -25.81 2.31 27.53
C THR A 72 -24.90 3.35 28.14
N LYS A 73 -25.01 3.57 29.45
CA LYS A 73 -24.14 4.50 30.16
C LYS A 73 -22.70 4.01 30.09
N LEU A 74 -21.78 4.90 29.75
CA LEU A 74 -20.37 4.54 29.61
C LEU A 74 -19.73 4.34 31.00
N THR A 75 -19.67 3.09 31.45
CA THR A 75 -19.09 2.69 32.75
C THR A 75 -17.65 2.21 32.66
N SER A 76 -17.19 1.89 31.45
CA SER A 76 -15.84 1.38 31.16
C SER A 76 -15.28 2.06 29.92
N HIS A 77 -13.96 2.15 29.84
CA HIS A 77 -13.25 2.55 28.62
C HIS A 77 -13.20 1.44 27.57
N THR A 78 -13.95 0.36 27.75
CA THR A 78 -14.05 -0.76 26.82
C THR A 78 -15.50 -1.12 26.68
N ILE A 79 -15.99 -1.20 25.44
CA ILE A 79 -17.35 -1.65 25.11
C ILE A 79 -17.19 -3.02 24.46
N ASP A 80 -17.77 -4.04 25.10
CA ASP A 80 -17.85 -5.39 24.54
C ASP A 80 -18.91 -5.39 23.44
N ILE A 81 -18.51 -5.82 22.24
CA ILE A 81 -19.38 -5.91 21.06
C ILE A 81 -19.30 -7.29 20.41
N SER A 82 -18.76 -8.28 21.15
CA SER A 82 -18.57 -9.65 20.69
C SER A 82 -19.87 -10.39 20.39
N ASP A 83 -20.99 -9.88 20.89
CA ASP A 83 -22.34 -10.40 20.68
C ASP A 83 -23.00 -9.90 19.38
N ILE A 84 -22.37 -8.96 18.67
CA ILE A 84 -22.87 -8.41 17.40
C ILE A 84 -22.40 -9.29 16.24
N ASP A 85 -23.35 -9.78 15.44
CA ASP A 85 -23.02 -10.54 14.23
C ASP A 85 -22.54 -9.61 13.11
N ALA A 86 -21.23 -9.66 12.85
CA ALA A 86 -20.57 -8.86 11.83
C ALA A 86 -21.10 -9.11 10.41
N SER A 87 -21.72 -10.27 10.15
CA SER A 87 -22.30 -10.58 8.84
C SER A 87 -23.62 -9.86 8.58
N LEU A 88 -24.34 -9.49 9.64
CA LEU A 88 -25.63 -8.80 9.57
C LEU A 88 -25.46 -7.27 9.64
N THR A 89 -24.36 -6.78 10.21
CA THR A 89 -24.05 -5.35 10.32
C THR A 89 -22.71 -5.01 9.66
N PRO A 90 -22.68 -4.83 8.33
CA PRO A 90 -21.46 -4.54 7.56
C PRO A 90 -20.91 -3.12 7.76
N SER A 91 -21.56 -2.32 8.61
CA SER A 91 -20.97 -1.09 9.14
C SER A 91 -21.60 -0.86 10.50
N LEU A 92 -20.76 -0.63 11.50
CA LEU A 92 -21.18 -0.37 12.87
C LEU A 92 -20.90 1.10 13.16
N ARG A 93 -21.91 1.85 13.61
CA ARG A 93 -21.71 3.24 14.02
C ARG A 93 -21.78 3.32 15.53
N VAL A 94 -20.76 3.90 16.14
CA VAL A 94 -20.73 4.17 17.57
C VAL A 94 -21.17 5.62 17.77
N VAL A 95 -22.35 5.81 18.33
CA VAL A 95 -22.91 7.12 18.63
C VAL A 95 -22.67 7.41 20.10
N ILE A 96 -21.96 8.50 20.38
CA ILE A 96 -21.65 8.91 21.76
C ILE A 96 -22.33 10.24 22.02
N PHE A 97 -23.16 10.29 23.06
CA PHE A 97 -23.99 11.45 23.38
C PHE A 97 -24.10 11.71 24.88
N GLN A 98 -24.51 12.92 25.24
CA GLN A 98 -24.72 13.37 26.61
C GLN A 98 -26.22 13.57 26.86
N PRO A 99 -26.74 13.38 28.09
CA PRO A 99 -28.12 13.70 28.39
C PRO A 99 -28.43 15.19 28.22
N PRO A 100 -29.70 15.55 27.94
CA PRO A 100 -30.11 16.94 27.68
C PRO A 100 -29.75 17.92 28.80
N ASP A 101 -29.73 17.43 30.04
CA ASP A 101 -29.63 18.26 31.25
C ASP A 101 -28.19 18.51 31.71
N THR A 102 -27.22 18.17 30.86
CA THR A 102 -25.79 18.21 31.22
C THR A 102 -25.06 19.29 30.44
N LEU A 103 -24.17 20.03 31.09
CA LEU A 103 -23.41 21.11 30.46
C LEU A 103 -22.61 20.58 29.27
N PRO A 104 -22.59 21.30 28.12
CA PRO A 104 -21.80 20.89 26.97
C PRO A 104 -20.32 20.80 27.37
N PRO A 105 -19.58 19.81 26.85
CA PRO A 105 -18.16 19.69 27.15
C PRO A 105 -17.41 20.92 26.59
N PRO A 106 -16.27 21.28 27.18
CA PRO A 106 -15.36 22.26 26.58
C PRO A 106 -15.09 21.93 25.11
N ALA A 107 -14.86 22.94 24.27
CA ALA A 107 -14.64 22.78 22.83
C ALA A 107 -13.43 21.90 22.45
N ASP A 108 -12.66 21.46 23.44
CA ASP A 108 -11.38 20.78 23.32
C ASP A 108 -11.52 19.25 23.24
N TYR A 109 -12.73 18.71 23.43
CA TYR A 109 -13.00 17.28 23.43
C TYR A 109 -13.38 16.78 22.03
N ALA A 110 -12.38 16.45 21.22
CA ALA A 110 -12.56 15.68 20.00
C ALA A 110 -12.59 14.17 20.30
N ILE A 111 -13.51 13.45 19.66
CA ILE A 111 -13.64 12.01 19.81
C ILE A 111 -12.71 11.30 18.81
N TYR A 112 -11.83 10.45 19.34
CA TYR A 112 -10.93 9.63 18.55
C TYR A 112 -11.25 8.15 18.80
N VAL A 113 -11.55 7.41 17.74
CA VAL A 113 -11.75 5.94 17.80
C VAL A 113 -10.70 5.26 16.94
N SER A 114 -10.32 4.09 17.41
CA SER A 114 -9.15 3.35 17.02
C SER A 114 -9.56 1.89 16.89
N TYR A 115 -9.42 1.30 15.70
CA TYR A 115 -9.57 -0.15 15.53
C TYR A 115 -8.26 -0.74 14.97
N GLN A 116 -8.05 -2.02 15.25
CA GLN A 116 -6.80 -2.74 15.02
C GLN A 116 -7.03 -3.80 13.96
N GLU A 117 -6.59 -3.57 12.72
CA GLU A 117 -6.62 -4.59 11.68
C GLU A 117 -5.39 -5.50 11.79
N TYR A 118 -5.60 -6.82 11.89
CA TYR A 118 -4.49 -7.76 11.89
C TYR A 118 -3.92 -7.92 10.49
N PRO A 119 -2.62 -7.67 10.26
CA PRO A 119 -1.99 -7.99 8.99
C PRO A 119 -2.06 -9.51 8.77
N ASN A 120 -2.44 -9.92 7.56
CA ASN A 120 -2.56 -11.34 7.22
C ASN A 120 -1.17 -12.01 7.33
N VAL A 121 -0.93 -12.67 8.48
CA VAL A 121 0.38 -13.18 8.91
C VAL A 121 1.00 -14.11 7.87
N ARG A 122 0.16 -14.86 7.13
CA ARG A 122 0.62 -15.78 6.06
C ARG A 122 1.26 -15.04 4.89
N LEU A 123 0.66 -13.93 4.45
CA LEU A 123 1.22 -13.11 3.37
C LEU A 123 2.52 -12.44 3.84
N PHE A 124 2.55 -11.97 5.09
CA PHE A 124 3.73 -11.33 5.67
C PHE A 124 4.93 -12.28 5.80
N VAL A 125 4.71 -13.52 6.26
CA VAL A 125 5.75 -14.56 6.32
C VAL A 125 6.29 -14.90 4.92
N LEU A 126 5.41 -14.97 3.91
CA LEU A 126 5.79 -15.24 2.53
C LEU A 126 6.67 -14.10 1.96
N LEU A 127 6.30 -12.85 2.26
CA LEU A 127 7.04 -11.66 1.84
C LEU A 127 8.41 -11.55 2.53
N ILE A 128 8.49 -11.86 3.83
CA ILE A 128 9.77 -11.93 4.55
C ILE A 128 10.66 -13.01 3.94
N ALA A 129 10.14 -14.22 3.72
CA ALA A 129 10.91 -15.32 3.14
C ALA A 129 11.45 -14.94 1.75
N ALA A 130 10.61 -14.33 0.91
CA ALA A 130 11.02 -13.85 -0.41
C ALA A 130 12.04 -12.70 -0.32
N THR A 131 11.93 -11.81 0.67
CA THR A 131 12.91 -10.74 0.93
C THR A 131 14.27 -11.30 1.36
N PHE A 132 14.28 -12.35 2.19
CA PHE A 132 15.49 -13.06 2.58
C PHE A 132 16.16 -13.76 1.39
N ILE A 133 15.39 -14.45 0.55
CA ILE A 133 15.90 -15.07 -0.69
C ILE A 133 16.52 -14.01 -1.60
N TYR A 134 15.85 -12.86 -1.74
CA TYR A 134 16.33 -11.73 -2.51
C TYR A 134 17.66 -11.17 -1.96
N LEU A 135 17.76 -10.96 -0.64
CA LEU A 135 18.99 -10.53 0.03
C LEU A 135 20.12 -11.55 -0.15
N MET A 136 19.83 -12.85 -0.11
CA MET A 136 20.83 -13.89 -0.37
C MET A 136 21.35 -13.82 -1.81
N ILE A 137 20.47 -13.59 -2.80
CA ILE A 137 20.88 -13.42 -4.20
C ILE A 137 21.75 -12.17 -4.37
N LEU A 138 21.40 -11.07 -3.69
CA LEU A 138 22.18 -9.83 -3.70
C LEU A 138 23.58 -10.07 -3.11
N ILE A 139 23.66 -10.68 -1.92
CA ILE A 139 24.93 -10.98 -1.24
C ILE A 139 25.77 -11.96 -2.08
N TRP A 140 25.15 -12.98 -2.67
CA TRP A 140 25.79 -13.92 -3.57
C TRP A 140 26.30 -13.26 -4.86
N SER A 141 25.59 -12.25 -5.35
CA SER A 141 26.05 -11.47 -6.50
C SER A 141 27.20 -10.53 -6.14
N ILE A 142 27.20 -9.96 -4.93
CA ILE A 142 28.29 -9.10 -4.43
C ILE A 142 29.55 -9.92 -4.17
N SER A 143 29.42 -11.17 -3.70
CA SER A 143 30.55 -12.07 -3.49
C SER A 143 31.24 -12.45 -4.81
N HIS A 144 30.53 -12.39 -5.94
CA HIS A 144 31.10 -12.49 -7.29
C HIS A 144 31.69 -11.14 -7.77
N ARG A 145 32.80 -10.71 -7.16
CA ARG A 145 33.49 -9.42 -7.43
C ARG A 145 33.73 -9.10 -8.92
N GLN A 146 33.86 -10.10 -9.78
CA GLN A 146 34.03 -9.90 -11.23
C GLN A 146 32.79 -9.28 -11.89
N SER A 147 31.58 -9.57 -11.41
CA SER A 147 30.34 -9.03 -11.99
C SER A 147 30.19 -7.52 -11.72
N ILE A 148 30.53 -7.05 -10.51
CA ILE A 148 30.48 -5.62 -10.17
C ILE A 148 31.45 -4.80 -11.03
N ARG A 149 32.65 -5.33 -11.35
CA ARG A 149 33.61 -4.63 -12.21
C ARG A 149 33.12 -4.44 -13.64
N GLN A 150 32.26 -5.34 -14.12
CA GLN A 150 31.73 -5.31 -15.48
C GLN A 150 30.41 -4.51 -15.59
N LEU A 151 29.86 -4.03 -14.47
CA LEU A 151 28.58 -3.32 -14.43
C LEU A 151 28.53 -2.10 -15.37
N PRO A 152 29.56 -1.23 -15.45
CA PRO A 152 29.53 -0.09 -16.37
C PRO A 152 29.42 -0.53 -17.84
N GLY A 153 30.08 -1.62 -18.21
CA GLY A 153 29.98 -2.22 -19.54
C GLY A 153 28.57 -2.80 -19.80
N ALA A 154 28.00 -3.48 -18.81
CA ALA A 154 26.64 -4.01 -18.89
C ALA A 154 25.59 -2.89 -19.05
N ILE A 155 25.70 -1.80 -18.28
CA ILE A 155 24.81 -0.63 -18.41
C ILE A 155 24.95 -0.02 -19.81
N LYS A 156 26.19 0.17 -20.30
CA LYS A 156 26.43 0.67 -21.66
C LYS A 156 25.81 -0.22 -22.74
N ASN A 157 25.86 -1.54 -22.56
CA ASN A 157 25.24 -2.50 -23.47
C ASN A 157 23.72 -2.38 -23.44
N LEU A 158 23.10 -2.33 -22.25
CA LEU A 158 21.65 -2.10 -22.11
C LEU A 158 21.19 -0.82 -22.80
N LEU A 159 21.89 0.30 -22.56
CA LEU A 159 21.57 1.60 -23.17
C LEU A 159 21.73 1.61 -24.70
N ARG A 160 22.62 0.76 -25.23
CA ARG A 160 22.79 0.55 -26.67
C ARG A 160 21.76 -0.41 -27.28
N GLY A 161 20.82 -0.92 -26.47
CA GLY A 161 19.88 -1.93 -26.92
C GLY A 161 20.55 -3.27 -27.15
N GLN A 162 21.51 -3.67 -26.30
CA GLN A 162 22.04 -5.03 -26.25
C GLN A 162 21.65 -5.69 -24.92
N ALA A 163 21.16 -6.93 -24.98
CA ALA A 163 20.84 -7.69 -23.79
C ALA A 163 22.12 -8.09 -23.03
N VAL A 164 22.05 -8.05 -21.71
CA VAL A 164 23.10 -8.51 -20.80
C VAL A 164 22.68 -9.83 -20.14
N SER A 165 23.61 -10.44 -19.41
CA SER A 165 23.28 -11.65 -18.64
C SER A 165 22.30 -11.37 -17.51
N SER A 166 21.55 -12.39 -17.13
CA SER A 166 20.54 -12.34 -16.07
C SER A 166 21.09 -11.79 -14.75
N LEU A 167 22.32 -12.17 -14.40
CA LEU A 167 23.00 -11.65 -13.20
C LEU A 167 23.17 -10.13 -13.25
N HIS A 168 23.73 -9.60 -14.35
CA HIS A 168 23.92 -8.16 -14.48
C HIS A 168 22.59 -7.42 -14.50
N ALA A 169 21.58 -7.95 -15.18
CA ALA A 169 20.24 -7.37 -15.20
C ALA A 169 19.61 -7.30 -13.80
N SER A 170 19.71 -8.37 -13.00
CA SER A 170 19.21 -8.40 -11.62
C SER A 170 19.95 -7.43 -10.69
N VAL A 171 21.27 -7.32 -10.83
CA VAL A 171 22.07 -6.38 -10.04
C VAL A 171 21.73 -4.93 -10.39
N ILE A 172 21.62 -4.63 -11.69
CA ILE A 172 21.21 -3.30 -12.17
C ILE A 172 19.80 -2.97 -11.65
N THR A 173 18.85 -3.90 -11.79
CA THR A 173 17.49 -3.72 -11.24
C THR A 173 17.55 -3.39 -9.76
N THR A 174 18.31 -4.17 -8.98
CA THR A 174 18.46 -3.97 -7.54
C THR A 174 18.99 -2.61 -7.18
N ILE A 175 20.13 -2.23 -7.75
CA ILE A 175 20.80 -0.98 -7.39
C ILE A 175 19.95 0.22 -7.80
N PHE A 176 19.48 0.25 -9.05
CA PHE A 176 18.83 1.43 -9.60
C PHE A 176 17.37 1.59 -9.14
N ALA A 177 16.63 0.49 -8.98
CA ALA A 177 15.32 0.56 -8.34
C ALA A 177 15.46 0.94 -6.85
N GLY A 178 16.51 0.48 -6.17
CA GLY A 178 16.80 0.86 -4.79
C GLY A 178 17.11 2.35 -4.63
N ILE A 179 17.84 2.95 -5.59
CA ILE A 179 18.10 4.41 -5.60
C ILE A 179 16.78 5.18 -5.70
N PHE A 180 15.89 4.82 -6.62
CA PHE A 180 14.57 5.46 -6.72
C PHE A 180 13.74 5.24 -5.45
N GLY A 181 13.76 4.03 -4.91
CA GLY A 181 13.08 3.70 -3.66
C GLY A 181 13.58 4.52 -2.46
N ALA A 182 14.89 4.76 -2.37
CA ALA A 182 15.47 5.59 -1.31
C ALA A 182 14.98 7.03 -1.38
N VAL A 183 14.92 7.62 -2.58
CA VAL A 183 14.37 8.97 -2.78
C VAL A 183 12.89 9.00 -2.48
N LEU A 184 12.12 8.01 -2.92
CA LEU A 184 10.70 7.92 -2.57
C LEU A 184 10.49 7.84 -1.04
N GLY A 185 11.32 7.04 -0.36
CA GLY A 185 11.29 6.92 1.10
C GLY A 185 11.71 8.19 1.84
N SER A 186 12.42 9.12 1.19
CA SER A 186 12.80 10.40 1.79
C SER A 186 11.63 11.38 1.94
N PHE A 187 10.46 11.08 1.34
CA PHE A 187 9.25 11.87 1.56
C PHE A 187 8.86 11.94 3.04
N ILE A 188 9.09 10.85 3.79
CA ILE A 188 8.95 10.84 5.25
C ILE A 188 10.30 10.84 5.95
N GLY A 189 11.31 10.20 5.34
CA GLY A 189 12.63 10.09 5.91
C GLY A 189 12.76 8.95 6.92
N GLY A 190 13.81 9.03 7.75
CA GLY A 190 14.11 8.03 8.76
C GLY A 190 14.32 6.61 8.20
N ILE A 191 13.79 5.61 8.89
CA ILE A 191 13.91 4.20 8.49
C ILE A 191 13.19 3.87 7.19
N GLN A 192 12.23 4.71 6.76
CA GLN A 192 11.46 4.49 5.55
C GLN A 192 12.33 4.56 4.28
N ILE A 193 13.42 5.33 4.31
CA ILE A 193 14.41 5.38 3.22
C ILE A 193 14.97 3.98 2.97
N ILE A 194 15.46 3.32 4.03
CA ILE A 194 16.05 1.98 3.95
C ILE A 194 14.98 0.96 3.57
N TYR A 195 13.80 1.10 4.15
CA TYR A 195 12.68 0.21 3.90
C TYR A 195 12.28 0.22 2.42
N VAL A 196 12.02 1.39 1.83
CA VAL A 196 11.60 1.51 0.43
C VAL A 196 12.75 1.19 -0.54
N LEU A 197 14.00 1.50 -0.17
CA LEU A 197 15.20 1.09 -0.92
C LEU A 197 15.26 -0.42 -1.16
N ILE A 198 14.89 -1.24 -0.16
CA ILE A 198 14.90 -2.71 -0.29
C ILE A 198 13.61 -3.19 -0.95
N LYS A 199 12.49 -2.61 -0.55
CA LYS A 199 11.14 -3.08 -0.92
C LYS A 199 10.83 -2.89 -2.39
N LEU A 200 11.32 -1.84 -3.03
CA LEU A 200 11.01 -1.57 -4.43
C LEU A 200 11.65 -2.59 -5.41
N PRO A 201 12.97 -2.87 -5.34
CA PRO A 201 13.56 -3.98 -6.08
C PRO A 201 12.86 -5.32 -5.85
N PHE A 202 12.45 -5.57 -4.61
CA PHE A 202 11.72 -6.76 -4.22
C PHE A 202 10.35 -6.83 -4.93
N LEU A 203 9.58 -5.74 -4.91
CA LEU A 203 8.30 -5.65 -5.63
C LEU A 203 8.48 -5.94 -7.12
N MET A 204 9.47 -5.32 -7.77
CA MET A 204 9.72 -5.54 -9.20
C MET A 204 10.02 -7.01 -9.51
N SER A 205 10.83 -7.66 -8.67
CA SER A 205 11.26 -9.05 -8.84
C SER A 205 10.14 -10.05 -8.54
N SER A 206 9.33 -9.81 -7.50
CA SER A 206 8.18 -10.64 -7.14
C SER A 206 7.08 -10.57 -8.20
N ALA A 207 6.79 -9.37 -8.71
CA ALA A 207 5.84 -9.21 -9.82
C ALA A 207 6.29 -9.96 -11.08
N LEU A 208 7.60 -9.98 -11.35
CA LEU A 208 8.17 -10.78 -12.45
C LEU A 208 7.94 -12.26 -12.19
N LEU A 209 8.28 -12.76 -10.99
CA LEU A 209 8.17 -14.18 -10.67
C LEU A 209 6.73 -14.69 -10.86
N ILE A 210 5.74 -13.91 -10.42
CA ILE A 210 4.33 -14.25 -10.55
C ILE A 210 3.89 -14.20 -12.02
N SER A 211 4.22 -13.12 -12.73
CA SER A 211 3.77 -12.91 -14.11
C SER A 211 4.57 -13.69 -15.16
N PHE A 212 5.73 -14.25 -14.81
CA PHE A 212 6.59 -15.00 -15.72
C PHE A 212 5.90 -16.25 -16.25
N THR A 213 5.07 -16.90 -15.43
CA THR A 213 4.24 -18.04 -15.84
C THR A 213 3.40 -17.68 -17.07
N THR A 214 2.82 -16.48 -17.10
CA THR A 214 2.06 -15.99 -18.25
C THR A 214 2.95 -15.79 -19.48
N LEU A 215 4.16 -15.22 -19.32
CA LEU A 215 5.12 -15.08 -20.43
C LEU A 215 5.49 -16.44 -21.02
N ALA A 216 5.79 -17.42 -20.17
CA ALA A 216 6.20 -18.76 -20.58
C ALA A 216 5.06 -19.48 -21.34
N ILE A 217 3.85 -19.49 -20.79
CA ILE A 217 2.69 -20.13 -21.42
C ILE A 217 2.31 -19.44 -22.72
N MET A 218 2.24 -18.10 -22.75
CA MET A 218 1.88 -17.36 -23.98
C MET A 218 2.92 -17.54 -25.07
N SER A 219 4.20 -17.64 -24.72
CA SER A 219 5.27 -17.92 -25.69
C SER A 219 5.13 -19.31 -26.31
N LEU A 220 4.70 -20.31 -25.53
CA LEU A 220 4.40 -21.65 -26.04
C LEU A 220 3.16 -21.66 -26.94
N LEU A 221 2.07 -21.02 -26.50
CA LEU A 221 0.81 -20.96 -27.26
C LEU A 221 0.94 -20.25 -28.60
N LEU A 222 1.75 -19.20 -28.67
CA LEU A 222 1.94 -18.37 -29.87
C LEU A 222 3.17 -18.81 -30.69
N GLY A 223 3.77 -19.95 -30.37
CA GLY A 223 4.84 -20.57 -31.15
C GLY A 223 6.14 -19.77 -31.18
N ILE A 224 6.46 -19.03 -30.10
CA ILE A 224 7.73 -18.31 -30.01
C ILE A 224 8.86 -19.32 -29.80
N ASN A 225 9.75 -19.39 -30.78
CA ASN A 225 10.96 -20.22 -30.76
C ASN A 225 12.05 -19.61 -29.85
N LYS A 226 11.76 -19.47 -28.56
CA LYS A 226 12.71 -19.02 -27.54
C LYS A 226 12.68 -19.95 -26.34
N SER A 227 13.86 -20.30 -25.84
CA SER A 227 13.99 -21.09 -24.62
C SER A 227 13.48 -20.32 -23.40
N ILE A 228 13.01 -21.04 -22.37
CA ILE A 228 12.59 -20.45 -21.08
C ILE A 228 13.70 -19.56 -20.50
N LYS A 229 14.97 -19.96 -20.67
CA LYS A 229 16.13 -19.18 -20.22
C LYS A 229 16.26 -17.85 -20.96
N GLU A 230 16.04 -17.83 -22.26
CA GLU A 230 16.05 -16.59 -23.05
C GLU A 230 14.87 -15.69 -22.68
N LEU A 231 13.67 -16.24 -22.50
CA LEU A 231 12.49 -15.48 -22.05
C LEU A 231 12.71 -14.85 -20.69
N TRP A 232 13.26 -15.60 -19.74
CA TRP A 232 13.65 -15.10 -18.42
C TRP A 232 14.69 -13.99 -18.53
N ASN A 233 15.70 -14.14 -19.39
CA ASN A 233 16.72 -13.13 -19.61
C ASN A 233 16.13 -11.85 -20.22
N ILE A 234 15.23 -11.96 -21.21
CA ILE A 234 14.52 -10.81 -21.80
C ILE A 234 13.76 -10.07 -20.70
N ALA A 235 12.98 -10.79 -19.87
CA ALA A 235 12.20 -10.19 -18.81
C ALA A 235 13.07 -9.45 -17.78
N LEU A 236 14.17 -10.05 -17.32
CA LEU A 236 15.12 -9.40 -16.41
C LEU A 236 15.77 -8.14 -17.03
N ASN A 237 16.12 -8.19 -18.32
CA ASN A 237 16.69 -7.05 -19.01
C ASN A 237 15.68 -5.89 -19.11
N LEU A 238 14.39 -6.17 -19.29
CA LEU A 238 13.33 -5.15 -19.26
C LEU A 238 13.16 -4.52 -17.88
N LEU A 239 13.23 -5.32 -16.81
CA LEU A 239 13.26 -4.81 -15.44
C LEU A 239 14.48 -3.91 -15.21
N ALA A 240 15.65 -4.29 -15.70
CA ALA A 240 16.87 -3.50 -15.56
C ALA A 240 16.78 -2.16 -16.28
N VAL A 241 16.22 -2.12 -17.49
CA VAL A 241 15.98 -0.87 -18.23
C VAL A 241 14.94 -0.01 -17.51
N THR A 242 13.87 -0.61 -16.99
CA THR A 242 12.85 0.11 -16.21
C THR A 242 13.47 0.72 -14.95
N ALA A 243 14.31 -0.02 -14.21
CA ALA A 243 14.99 0.47 -13.02
C ALA A 243 15.97 1.60 -13.33
N LEU A 244 16.71 1.52 -14.45
CA LEU A 244 17.55 2.62 -14.93
C LEU A 244 16.73 3.87 -15.28
N GLY A 245 15.57 3.68 -15.91
CA GLY A 245 14.63 4.76 -16.21
C GLY A 245 14.05 5.40 -14.95
N LEU A 246 13.66 4.61 -13.95
CA LEU A 246 13.23 5.13 -12.65
C LEU A 246 14.35 5.92 -11.97
N ALA A 247 15.57 5.37 -11.94
CA ALA A 247 16.70 6.05 -11.32
C ALA A 247 17.04 7.39 -11.96
N SER A 248 16.78 7.57 -13.26
CA SER A 248 16.97 8.88 -13.91
C SER A 248 15.91 9.91 -13.48
N PHE A 249 14.71 9.46 -13.11
CA PHE A 249 13.66 10.30 -12.53
C PHE A 249 13.84 10.57 -11.03
N SER A 250 14.75 9.89 -10.34
CA SER A 250 14.98 10.08 -8.90
C SER A 250 15.28 11.53 -8.52
N LEU A 251 16.09 12.26 -9.30
CA LEU A 251 16.37 13.67 -9.01
C LEU A 251 15.11 14.55 -9.12
N LEU A 252 14.28 14.28 -10.11
CA LEU A 252 13.01 15.00 -10.30
C LEU A 252 12.02 14.68 -9.17
N LEU A 253 11.95 13.41 -8.75
CA LEU A 253 11.17 13.01 -7.59
C LEU A 253 11.66 13.71 -6.32
N GLY A 254 12.98 13.79 -6.09
CA GLY A 254 13.54 14.49 -4.94
C GLY A 254 13.20 15.98 -4.92
N PHE A 255 13.18 16.63 -6.10
CA PHE A 255 12.70 18.01 -6.23
C PHE A 255 11.21 18.12 -5.90
N TYR A 256 10.38 17.20 -6.40
CA TYR A 256 8.95 17.13 -6.09
C TYR A 256 8.69 16.97 -4.59
N ILE A 257 9.42 16.07 -3.93
CA ILE A 257 9.32 15.84 -2.49
C ILE A 257 9.74 17.08 -1.67
N SER A 258 10.67 17.89 -2.20
CA SER A 258 11.11 19.13 -1.53
C SER A 258 10.09 20.27 -1.65
N TYR A 259 9.10 20.14 -2.54
CA TYR A 259 7.97 21.06 -2.65
C TYR A 259 6.88 20.63 -1.64
N PRO A 260 6.08 21.56 -1.07
CA PRO A 260 5.02 21.21 -0.11
C PRO A 260 3.83 20.52 -0.81
N LEU A 261 4.05 19.32 -1.34
CA LEU A 261 3.05 18.49 -1.99
C LEU A 261 2.33 17.62 -0.96
N ASN A 262 1.05 17.40 -1.22
CA ASN A 262 0.26 16.42 -0.48
C ASN A 262 0.64 15.00 -0.88
N HIS A 263 0.33 14.03 -0.01
CA HIS A 263 0.59 12.60 -0.24
C HIS A 263 0.13 12.10 -1.61
N ASP A 264 -1.10 12.43 -2.00
CA ASP A 264 -1.70 12.00 -3.27
C ASP A 264 -0.92 12.51 -4.48
N GLN A 265 -0.38 13.72 -4.41
CA GLN A 265 0.39 14.32 -5.50
C GLN A 265 1.73 13.60 -5.70
N VAL A 266 2.39 13.20 -4.61
CA VAL A 266 3.63 12.40 -4.67
C VAL A 266 3.35 10.99 -5.16
N LEU A 267 2.21 10.41 -4.77
CA LEU A 267 1.77 9.10 -5.26
C LEU A 267 1.53 9.13 -6.77
N ILE A 268 0.78 10.12 -7.27
CA ILE A 268 0.50 10.29 -8.72
C ILE A 268 1.81 10.52 -9.48
N ALA A 269 2.70 11.40 -9.01
CA ALA A 269 4.00 11.63 -9.63
C ALA A 269 4.82 10.33 -9.72
N THR A 270 4.80 9.52 -8.66
CA THR A 270 5.46 8.21 -8.63
C THR A 270 4.89 7.29 -9.70
N VAL A 271 3.56 7.17 -9.81
CA VAL A 271 2.89 6.37 -10.84
C VAL A 271 3.28 6.84 -12.25
N VAL A 272 3.31 8.15 -12.49
CA VAL A 272 3.73 8.73 -13.77
C VAL A 272 5.18 8.34 -14.11
N PHE A 273 6.10 8.38 -13.14
CA PHE A 273 7.48 7.95 -13.36
C PHE A 273 7.60 6.45 -13.68
N PHE A 274 6.81 5.59 -13.03
CA PHE A 274 6.75 4.17 -13.40
C PHE A 274 6.26 3.95 -14.83
N VAL A 275 5.19 4.65 -15.24
CA VAL A 275 4.67 4.56 -16.61
C VAL A 275 5.72 5.05 -17.61
N ALA A 276 6.35 6.20 -17.36
CA ALA A 276 7.40 6.75 -18.23
C ALA A 276 8.59 5.79 -18.36
N ALA A 277 9.07 5.22 -17.25
CA ALA A 277 10.15 4.23 -17.26
C ALA A 277 9.77 2.93 -17.99
N GLY A 278 8.53 2.46 -17.84
CA GLY A 278 8.01 1.31 -18.57
C GLY A 278 7.93 1.56 -20.08
N VAL A 279 7.52 2.76 -20.50
CA VAL A 279 7.53 3.17 -21.92
C VAL A 279 8.95 3.17 -22.47
N LEU A 280 9.94 3.66 -21.72
CA LEU A 280 11.35 3.57 -22.12
C LEU A 280 11.79 2.11 -22.31
N ALA A 281 11.42 1.21 -21.40
CA ALA A 281 11.72 -0.22 -21.54
C ALA A 281 11.06 -0.85 -22.78
N LEU A 282 9.84 -0.43 -23.13
CA LEU A 282 9.18 -0.83 -24.37
C LEU A 282 9.98 -0.40 -25.60
N THR A 283 10.51 0.84 -25.65
CA THR A 283 11.32 1.29 -26.80
C THR A 283 12.57 0.43 -27.02
N VAL A 284 13.16 -0.08 -25.93
CA VAL A 284 14.31 -0.97 -25.98
C VAL A 284 13.90 -2.39 -26.39
N LEU A 285 12.75 -2.89 -25.92
CA LEU A 285 12.19 -4.17 -26.32
C LEU A 285 12.01 -4.30 -27.84
N TYR A 286 11.48 -3.27 -28.48
CA TYR A 286 11.30 -3.23 -29.94
C TYR A 286 12.62 -3.40 -30.72
N ARG A 287 13.76 -3.07 -30.10
CA ARG A 287 15.09 -3.27 -30.69
C ARG A 287 15.62 -4.68 -30.48
N TRP A 288 15.14 -5.40 -29.47
CA TRP A 288 15.62 -6.73 -29.08
C TRP A 288 14.83 -7.87 -29.73
N VAL A 289 13.53 -7.69 -29.92
CA VAL A 289 12.63 -8.76 -30.33
C VAL A 289 11.95 -8.39 -31.63
N ARG A 290 12.16 -9.21 -32.67
CA ARG A 290 11.57 -9.02 -34.01
C ARG A 290 10.04 -9.04 -34.00
N ASN A 291 9.43 -9.83 -33.13
CA ASN A 291 7.98 -9.87 -32.91
C ASN A 291 7.68 -9.64 -31.42
N PRO A 292 7.46 -8.39 -30.98
CA PRO A 292 7.32 -8.05 -29.58
C PRO A 292 5.89 -8.26 -29.03
N VAL A 293 4.96 -8.82 -29.82
CA VAL A 293 3.53 -8.95 -29.42
C VAL A 293 3.38 -9.65 -28.06
N VAL A 294 4.03 -10.80 -27.88
CA VAL A 294 3.92 -11.56 -26.62
C VAL A 294 4.59 -10.85 -25.46
N PRO A 295 5.85 -10.36 -25.58
CA PRO A 295 6.43 -9.50 -24.55
C PRO A 295 5.59 -8.25 -24.21
N ILE A 296 4.88 -7.64 -25.17
CA ILE A 296 4.00 -6.49 -24.93
C ILE A 296 2.77 -6.90 -24.11
N ILE A 297 2.08 -7.97 -24.51
CA ILE A 297 0.94 -8.51 -23.76
C ILE A 297 1.38 -8.87 -22.34
N TRP A 298 2.52 -9.53 -22.20
CA TRP A 298 3.09 -9.86 -20.91
C TRP A 298 3.45 -8.61 -20.10
N LEU A 299 3.99 -7.55 -20.70
CA LEU A 299 4.29 -6.29 -19.99
C LEU A 299 3.03 -5.63 -19.42
N VAL A 300 1.90 -5.72 -20.13
CA VAL A 300 0.60 -5.28 -19.60
C VAL A 300 0.22 -6.10 -18.37
N VAL A 301 0.31 -7.44 -18.45
CA VAL A 301 0.05 -8.34 -17.32
C VAL A 301 0.99 -8.06 -16.14
N TYR A 302 2.29 -7.89 -16.41
CA TYR A 302 3.30 -7.52 -15.43
C TYR A 302 2.92 -6.21 -14.75
N GLY A 303 2.54 -5.18 -15.51
CA GLY A 303 2.11 -3.90 -14.97
C GLY A 303 0.91 -4.01 -14.03
N LEU A 304 -0.10 -4.81 -14.39
CA LEU A 304 -1.28 -5.07 -13.54
C LEU A 304 -0.91 -5.81 -12.26
N VAL A 305 -0.10 -6.87 -12.36
CA VAL A 305 0.40 -7.62 -11.19
C VAL A 305 1.26 -6.73 -10.31
N PHE A 306 2.12 -5.90 -10.91
CA PHE A 306 2.98 -4.96 -10.21
C PHE A 306 2.17 -3.91 -9.44
N MET A 307 1.13 -3.34 -10.06
CA MET A 307 0.22 -2.39 -9.39
C MET A 307 -0.48 -3.04 -8.20
N GLN A 308 -1.04 -4.24 -8.38
CA GLN A 308 -1.72 -4.94 -7.30
C GLN A 308 -0.76 -5.34 -6.17
N MET A 309 0.42 -5.84 -6.51
CA MET A 309 1.47 -6.16 -5.53
C MET A 309 1.97 -4.91 -4.81
N GLY A 310 2.09 -3.78 -5.52
CA GLY A 310 2.39 -2.48 -4.92
C GLY A 310 1.33 -2.11 -3.89
N TRP A 311 0.05 -2.30 -4.21
CA TRP A 311 -1.03 -2.01 -3.27
C TRP A 311 -1.00 -2.87 -2.01
N LEU A 312 -0.79 -4.18 -2.16
CA LEU A 312 -0.63 -5.13 -1.06
C LEU A 312 0.58 -4.81 -0.19
N LEU A 313 1.62 -4.26 -0.82
CA LEU A 313 2.84 -3.82 -0.16
C LEU A 313 2.76 -2.37 0.29
N ARG A 314 1.59 -1.74 0.48
CA ARG A 314 1.56 -0.43 1.14
C ARG A 314 1.97 -0.56 2.61
N PRO A 315 2.57 0.49 3.21
CA PRO A 315 2.84 1.80 2.63
C PRO A 315 4.13 1.88 1.79
N TRP A 316 4.14 2.79 0.80
CA TRP A 316 5.31 3.21 0.01
C TRP A 316 5.67 4.65 0.36
N VAL A 317 4.69 5.53 0.17
CA VAL A 317 4.61 6.88 0.71
C VAL A 317 3.77 6.75 1.98
N GLY A 318 4.41 6.88 3.15
CA GLY A 318 3.72 6.58 4.41
C GLY A 318 2.75 7.68 4.82
N VAL A 319 1.99 7.37 5.86
CA VAL A 319 1.42 8.37 6.76
C VAL A 319 2.13 8.04 8.08
N ILE A 320 2.78 9.02 8.71
CA ILE A 320 3.34 8.82 10.05
C ILE A 320 2.16 8.41 10.93
N ASP A 321 2.24 7.25 11.58
CA ASP A 321 1.25 6.91 12.61
C ASP A 321 1.31 8.03 13.66
N PRO A 322 0.27 8.87 13.80
CA PRO A 322 0.31 10.01 14.71
C PRO A 322 0.51 9.60 16.17
N VAL A 323 0.23 8.33 16.49
CA VAL A 323 0.25 7.81 17.86
C VAL A 323 1.59 7.16 18.20
N HIS A 324 2.25 6.53 17.24
CA HIS A 324 3.55 5.88 17.48
C HIS A 324 4.75 6.63 16.93
N GLU A 325 4.56 7.64 16.09
CA GLU A 325 5.64 8.26 15.29
C GLU A 325 6.45 7.21 14.50
N THR A 326 5.89 6.01 14.27
CA THR A 326 6.54 4.92 13.55
C THR A 326 5.92 4.76 12.17
N VAL A 327 6.73 4.27 11.24
CA VAL A 327 6.31 3.93 9.89
C VAL A 327 5.84 2.47 9.92
N PRO A 328 4.54 2.17 9.71
CA PRO A 328 4.08 0.79 9.68
C PRO A 328 4.72 0.05 8.50
N ILE A 329 5.33 -1.11 8.78
CA ILE A 329 6.03 -1.93 7.78
C ILE A 329 5.04 -2.46 6.73
N ALA A 330 3.83 -2.85 7.16
CA ALA A 330 2.73 -3.21 6.28
C ALA A 330 1.43 -2.71 6.90
N ARG A 331 0.50 -2.20 6.08
CA ARG A 331 -0.89 -2.00 6.51
C ARG A 331 -1.68 -3.28 6.27
N ALA A 332 -2.76 -3.44 7.02
CA ALA A 332 -3.73 -4.49 6.73
C ALA A 332 -4.39 -4.26 5.36
N ASN A 333 -4.90 -5.34 4.78
CA ASN A 333 -5.40 -5.37 3.41
C ASN A 333 -6.66 -4.51 3.28
N SER A 334 -6.49 -3.24 2.94
CA SER A 334 -7.58 -2.32 2.63
C SER A 334 -7.67 -2.07 1.13
N GLY A 335 -8.79 -2.45 0.54
CA GLY A 335 -9.21 -2.10 -0.81
C GLY A 335 -8.43 -2.73 -1.97
N ASN A 336 -8.71 -2.22 -3.17
CA ASN A 336 -8.14 -2.65 -4.44
C ASN A 336 -7.60 -1.43 -5.19
N VAL A 337 -6.37 -1.50 -5.71
CA VAL A 337 -5.71 -0.39 -6.43
C VAL A 337 -6.54 0.14 -7.59
N PHE A 338 -7.27 -0.73 -8.27
CA PHE A 338 -8.10 -0.35 -9.42
C PHE A 338 -9.31 0.46 -8.97
N ILE A 339 -9.88 0.17 -7.81
CA ILE A 339 -11.00 0.93 -7.23
C ILE A 339 -10.51 2.31 -6.79
N GLU A 340 -9.37 2.37 -6.11
CA GLU A 340 -8.85 3.65 -5.63
C GLU A 340 -8.42 4.58 -6.76
N LEU A 341 -7.74 4.06 -7.79
CA LEU A 341 -7.36 4.88 -8.94
C LEU A 341 -8.59 5.47 -9.65
N ILE A 342 -9.71 4.75 -9.68
CA ILE A 342 -10.97 5.27 -10.23
C ILE A 342 -11.53 6.38 -9.33
N ASN A 343 -11.44 6.22 -8.01
CA ASN A 343 -11.91 7.22 -7.05
C ASN A 343 -11.04 8.49 -7.05
N LEU A 344 -9.73 8.37 -7.28
CA LEU A 344 -8.78 9.50 -7.35
C LEU A 344 -9.00 10.42 -8.56
N VAL A 345 -9.65 9.92 -9.62
CA VAL A 345 -9.88 10.66 -10.87
C VAL A 345 -11.29 11.27 -10.92
N LYS A 346 -12.19 10.86 -10.03
CA LYS A 346 -13.52 11.44 -9.85
C LYS A 346 -13.46 12.64 -8.91
#